data_AF-A0A959SFH3-F1
#
_entry.id   AF-A0A959SFH3-F1
#
_cell.length_a   1.000
_cell.length_b   1.000
_cell.length_c   1.000
_cell.angle_alpha   90.00
_cell.angle_beta   90.00
_cell.angle_gamma   90.00
#
_symmetry.space_group_name_H-M   'P 1'
#
loop_
_entity.id
_entity.type
_entity.pdbx_description
1 polymer ?
#
loop_
_entity_poly.entity_id
_entity_poly.type
_entity_poly.pdbx_seq_one_letter_code
_entity_poly.pdbx_strand_id
1 'polypeptide(L)'
;MKTRIGSGTLLLICCVLRTSGQEVVHPIDGALLPTRATLKRIPTETWTGLPKGYELPKHVDLRSKLPPPGDQGRQNSCIAWALAYGIGTYHDALQEGSAPVDASGRMDPGRTLSPAYPYNLTKTEFDTTDTRCLGSHFDKVFSVLMEQGCCTWQEMPYDPAPMGCFQAVPTKFQRTAERHRMTAPVRVSPYEPDQIRYHLAQGTPVAFAMGIDTAFKFGGMRAAKSIPFDWHPECAQAMPGSHAMLAVGYDDADSTFLIMNSYGTQWGEKGYWHMRYDVFDCHVTEAYITQPPLSGSIRPDVMEDKPVERTKRRRIRTGLAMGDHAEVQGLTLALAGHAPELDRALIQVSDTSGAATVEMLELNEDAPLRFYRGDDLVTVTYARASRTRDPRRTKAHIVARVEEDGTDPCIERAILLADRIRSARASRP
;
A
#
# COMPACT_ATOMS: atom_id res chain seq x y z
N MET A 1 13.66 -84.82 16.48
CA MET A 1 13.84 -83.63 17.34
C MET A 1 13.70 -82.40 16.47
N LYS A 2 12.68 -81.57 16.77
CA LYS A 2 12.43 -80.27 16.13
C LYS A 2 13.32 -79.22 16.80
N THR A 3 14.10 -78.46 16.03
CA THR A 3 14.86 -77.30 16.52
C THR A 3 14.29 -76.01 15.96
N ARG A 4 14.19 -75.02 16.85
CA ARG A 4 13.40 -73.79 16.78
C ARG A 4 14.01 -72.75 15.84
N ILE A 5 13.10 -71.95 15.27
CA ILE A 5 13.32 -70.70 14.54
C ILE A 5 13.64 -69.60 15.57
N GLY A 6 14.73 -68.85 15.35
CA GLY A 6 15.06 -67.63 16.10
C GLY A 6 15.04 -66.42 15.15
N SER A 7 14.30 -65.38 15.53
CA SER A 7 14.11 -64.13 14.80
C SER A 7 15.43 -63.38 14.56
N GLY A 8 15.73 -63.09 13.29
CA GLY A 8 16.74 -62.12 12.88
C GLY A 8 16.14 -60.73 12.77
N THR A 9 16.58 -59.81 13.62
CA THR A 9 16.27 -58.37 13.52
C THR A 9 17.09 -57.78 12.37
N LEU A 10 16.42 -57.45 11.26
CA LEU A 10 17.02 -56.75 10.12
C LEU A 10 17.17 -55.27 10.49
N LEU A 11 18.40 -54.82 10.76
CA LEU A 11 18.72 -53.42 11.01
C LEU A 11 18.67 -52.67 9.67
N LEU A 12 17.54 -52.01 9.39
CA LEU A 12 17.40 -51.11 8.24
C LEU A 12 18.21 -49.84 8.53
N ILE A 13 19.41 -49.74 7.98
CA ILE A 13 20.16 -48.48 7.94
C ILE A 13 19.49 -47.59 6.89
N CYS A 14 18.57 -46.73 7.33
CA CYS A 14 18.09 -45.60 6.52
C CYS A 14 19.24 -44.60 6.37
N CYS A 15 19.95 -44.67 5.24
CA CYS A 15 20.72 -43.52 4.75
C CYS A 15 19.75 -42.38 4.43
N VAL A 16 19.56 -41.48 5.39
CA VAL A 16 18.92 -40.18 5.13
C VAL A 16 19.91 -39.37 4.30
N LEU A 17 19.72 -39.37 2.99
CA LEU A 17 20.23 -38.29 2.14
C LEU A 17 19.58 -37.00 2.63
N ARG A 18 20.32 -36.20 3.40
CA ARG A 18 19.94 -34.82 3.72
C ARG A 18 20.00 -34.01 2.42
N THR A 19 18.86 -33.90 1.74
CA THR A 19 18.65 -32.78 0.81
C THR A 19 18.51 -31.52 1.66
N SER A 20 19.56 -30.70 1.68
CA SER A 20 19.55 -29.37 2.28
C SER A 20 18.61 -28.45 1.49
N GLY A 21 17.47 -28.13 2.08
CA GLY A 21 16.49 -27.20 1.55
C GLY A 21 15.12 -27.48 2.15
N GLN A 22 14.88 -27.04 3.40
CA GLN A 22 13.50 -26.98 3.88
C GLN A 22 12.76 -25.96 3.00
N GLU A 23 11.75 -26.40 2.25
CA GLU A 23 10.85 -25.47 1.55
C GLU A 23 10.26 -24.50 2.58
N VAL A 24 10.50 -23.19 2.39
CA VAL A 24 9.98 -22.16 3.29
C VAL A 24 8.47 -22.09 3.11
N VAL A 25 7.74 -22.45 4.15
CA VAL A 25 6.28 -22.42 4.16
C VAL A 25 5.83 -21.03 4.61
N HIS A 26 5.44 -20.18 3.67
CA HIS A 26 4.91 -18.84 3.96
C HIS A 26 3.58 -18.87 4.74
N PRO A 27 3.27 -17.86 5.56
CA PRO A 27 1.97 -17.80 6.22
C PRO A 27 0.86 -17.49 5.21
N ILE A 28 -0.35 -17.97 5.49
CA ILE A 28 -1.56 -17.67 4.71
C ILE A 28 -2.33 -16.46 5.24
N ASP A 29 -1.88 -15.91 6.38
CA ASP A 29 -2.47 -14.75 7.04
C ASP A 29 -1.36 -13.71 7.26
N GLY A 30 -1.61 -12.45 6.94
CA GLY A 30 -0.62 -11.39 7.12
C GLY A 30 -1.17 -9.97 7.12
N ALA A 31 -2.15 -9.70 6.26
CA ALA A 31 -2.85 -8.43 6.23
C ALA A 31 -4.10 -8.51 7.13
N LEU A 32 -4.05 -7.93 8.32
CA LEU A 32 -5.20 -7.94 9.22
C LEU A 32 -6.36 -7.16 8.59
N LEU A 33 -7.55 -7.76 8.64
CA LEU A 33 -8.69 -7.32 7.85
C LEU A 33 -9.21 -5.96 8.29
N PRO A 34 -9.59 -5.09 7.35
CA PRO A 34 -10.02 -3.74 7.67
C PRO A 34 -11.32 -3.73 8.48
N THR A 35 -11.50 -2.65 9.22
CA THR A 35 -12.76 -2.27 9.88
C THR A 35 -13.25 -0.94 9.29
N ARG A 36 -14.51 -0.58 9.52
CA ARG A 36 -15.02 0.74 9.09
C ARG A 36 -14.15 1.86 9.67
N ALA A 37 -13.74 1.72 10.93
CA ALA A 37 -12.89 2.71 11.60
C ALA A 37 -11.52 2.84 10.94
N THR A 38 -10.86 1.73 10.58
CA THR A 38 -9.54 1.79 9.93
C THR A 38 -9.63 2.36 8.52
N LEU A 39 -10.69 1.99 7.78
CA LEU A 39 -10.94 2.53 6.44
C LEU A 39 -11.24 4.04 6.48
N LYS A 40 -12.05 4.51 7.43
CA LYS A 40 -12.38 5.95 7.55
C LYS A 40 -11.17 6.82 7.92
N ARG A 41 -10.05 6.26 8.41
CA ARG A 41 -8.84 7.02 8.75
C ARG A 41 -8.06 7.51 7.53
N ILE A 42 -8.16 6.83 6.40
CA ILE A 42 -7.39 7.15 5.20
C ILE A 42 -8.29 7.87 4.19
N PRO A 43 -7.88 9.03 3.64
CA PRO A 43 -8.64 9.73 2.61
C PRO A 43 -8.91 8.84 1.40
N THR A 44 -10.06 9.03 0.75
CA THR A 44 -10.45 8.22 -0.42
C THR A 44 -10.55 9.07 -1.67
N GLU A 45 -9.91 8.61 -2.74
CA GLU A 45 -10.10 9.16 -4.08
C GLU A 45 -11.40 8.63 -4.67
N THR A 46 -12.34 9.53 -4.93
CA THR A 46 -13.58 9.19 -5.61
C THR A 46 -13.31 9.07 -7.10
N TRP A 47 -13.46 7.87 -7.65
CA TRP A 47 -13.33 7.67 -9.08
C TRP A 47 -14.54 8.25 -9.81
N THR A 48 -14.29 9.16 -10.77
CA THR A 48 -15.36 9.71 -11.64
C THR A 48 -15.22 9.31 -13.10
N GLY A 49 -14.24 8.44 -13.40
CA GLY A 49 -13.86 8.03 -14.73
C GLY A 49 -12.49 8.60 -15.14
N LEU A 50 -12.05 8.21 -16.34
CA LEU A 50 -10.80 8.72 -16.90
C LEU A 50 -10.91 10.22 -17.21
N PRO A 51 -9.80 10.98 -17.07
CA PRO A 51 -9.79 12.37 -17.49
C PRO A 51 -10.23 12.54 -18.94
N LYS A 52 -10.90 13.65 -19.24
CA LYS A 52 -11.47 13.86 -20.57
C LYS A 52 -10.40 13.81 -21.67
N GLY A 53 -10.56 12.87 -22.60
CA GLY A 53 -9.63 12.67 -23.72
C GLY A 53 -8.37 11.88 -23.38
N TYR A 54 -8.27 11.36 -22.16
CA TYR A 54 -7.21 10.46 -21.76
C TYR A 54 -7.56 9.03 -22.16
N GLU A 55 -6.64 8.36 -22.87
CA GLU A 55 -6.74 6.95 -23.20
C GLU A 55 -5.68 6.17 -22.43
N LEU A 56 -6.09 5.07 -21.80
CA LEU A 56 -5.16 4.18 -21.12
C LEU A 56 -4.24 3.49 -22.14
N PRO A 57 -2.92 3.41 -21.87
CA PRO A 57 -2.05 2.47 -22.57
C PRO A 57 -2.63 1.06 -22.50
N LYS A 58 -2.37 0.22 -23.51
CA LYS A 58 -2.83 -1.18 -23.49
C LYS A 58 -2.05 -2.08 -22.55
N HIS A 59 -0.86 -1.64 -22.17
CA HIS A 59 0.04 -2.39 -21.31
C HIS A 59 0.93 -1.42 -20.53
N VAL A 60 1.17 -1.73 -19.25
CA VAL A 60 2.09 -1.00 -18.38
C VAL A 60 2.88 -2.01 -17.56
N ASP A 61 4.19 -1.80 -17.44
CA ASP A 61 5.10 -2.61 -16.63
C ASP A 61 6.09 -1.72 -15.87
N LEU A 62 5.98 -1.71 -14.54
CA LEU A 62 6.87 -0.95 -13.65
C LEU A 62 7.99 -1.80 -13.05
N ARG A 63 8.11 -3.09 -13.38
CA ARG A 63 9.08 -4.02 -12.73
C ARG A 63 10.51 -3.50 -12.74
N SER A 64 10.94 -2.89 -13.84
CA SER A 64 12.29 -2.34 -13.99
C SER A 64 12.61 -1.17 -13.05
N LYS A 65 11.58 -0.55 -12.46
CA LYS A 65 11.70 0.58 -11.55
C LYS A 65 11.55 0.18 -10.08
N LEU A 66 11.22 -1.07 -9.79
CA LEU A 66 11.01 -1.60 -8.44
C LEU A 66 12.20 -2.48 -8.02
N PRO A 67 12.45 -2.66 -6.72
CA PRO A 67 13.37 -3.70 -6.28
C PRO A 67 12.84 -5.08 -6.71
N PRO A 68 13.71 -6.09 -6.89
CA PRO A 68 13.29 -7.44 -7.25
C PRO A 68 12.39 -8.05 -6.15
N PRO A 69 11.52 -9.03 -6.44
CA PRO A 69 10.67 -9.64 -5.42
C PRO A 69 11.47 -10.24 -4.26
N GLY A 70 11.21 -9.73 -3.05
CA GLY A 70 11.82 -10.24 -1.82
C GLY A 70 10.98 -11.32 -1.13
N ASP A 71 11.46 -11.78 0.01
CA ASP A 71 10.89 -12.93 0.73
C ASP A 71 10.66 -12.60 2.21
N GLN A 72 9.38 -12.52 2.60
CA GLN A 72 8.94 -12.30 3.98
C GLN A 72 9.17 -13.51 4.90
N GLY A 73 9.53 -14.65 4.33
CA GLY A 73 9.79 -15.89 5.04
C GLY A 73 8.57 -16.39 5.80
N ARG A 74 8.76 -16.62 7.10
CA ARG A 74 7.76 -17.21 7.98
C ARG A 74 7.04 -16.18 8.86
N GLN A 75 7.22 -14.89 8.56
CA GLN A 75 6.50 -13.82 9.23
C GLN A 75 5.33 -13.32 8.40
N ASN A 76 4.37 -12.75 9.12
CA ASN A 76 3.15 -12.16 8.56
C ASN A 76 3.36 -10.68 8.13
N SER A 77 4.53 -10.31 7.63
CA SER A 77 4.96 -8.91 7.43
C SER A 77 4.58 -8.31 6.07
N CYS A 78 3.71 -8.96 5.30
CA CYS A 78 3.38 -8.62 3.91
C CYS A 78 3.06 -7.14 3.64
N ILE A 79 2.37 -6.44 4.55
CA ILE A 79 2.09 -5.00 4.40
C ILE A 79 3.39 -4.18 4.40
N ALA A 80 4.33 -4.46 5.30
CA ALA A 80 5.60 -3.75 5.32
C ALA A 80 6.45 -4.02 4.06
N TRP A 81 6.32 -5.21 3.47
CA TRP A 81 6.92 -5.53 2.18
C TRP A 81 6.27 -4.77 1.02
N ALA A 82 4.95 -4.73 0.94
CA ALA A 82 4.25 -3.97 -0.10
C ALA A 82 4.57 -2.45 0.01
N LEU A 83 4.60 -1.92 1.23
CA LEU A 83 4.79 -0.49 1.49
C LEU A 83 6.25 -0.07 1.48
N ALA A 84 7.05 -0.46 2.48
CA ALA A 84 8.42 0.06 2.61
C ALA A 84 9.33 -0.51 1.53
N TYR A 85 9.40 -1.84 1.43
CA TYR A 85 10.26 -2.49 0.45
C TYR A 85 9.84 -2.15 -0.98
N GLY A 86 8.56 -2.29 -1.31
CA GLY A 86 8.03 -1.99 -2.65
C GLY A 86 7.95 -0.50 -2.96
N ILE A 87 6.90 0.16 -2.44
CA ILE A 87 6.59 1.57 -2.78
C ILE A 87 7.66 2.55 -2.28
N GLY A 88 8.15 2.39 -1.05
CA GLY A 88 9.12 3.31 -0.47
C GLY A 88 10.45 3.32 -1.23
N THR A 89 11.01 2.14 -1.51
CA THR A 89 12.21 2.01 -2.36
C THR A 89 11.96 2.56 -3.77
N TYR A 90 10.79 2.32 -4.34
CA TYR A 90 10.41 2.88 -5.65
C TYR A 90 10.44 4.41 -5.64
N HIS A 91 9.86 5.04 -4.61
CA HIS A 91 9.84 6.49 -4.48
C HIS A 91 11.23 7.09 -4.27
N ASP A 92 12.07 6.47 -3.44
CA ASP A 92 13.46 6.92 -3.25
C ASP A 92 14.25 6.83 -4.57
N ALA A 93 14.10 5.72 -5.31
CA ALA A 93 14.75 5.54 -6.60
C ALA A 93 14.31 6.60 -7.62
N LEU A 94 13.01 6.91 -7.68
CA LEU A 94 12.48 7.99 -8.52
C LEU A 94 13.06 9.35 -8.13
N GLN A 95 13.10 9.67 -6.84
CA GLN A 95 13.58 10.96 -6.35
C GLN A 95 15.08 11.16 -6.61
N GLU A 96 15.87 10.08 -6.51
CA GLU A 96 17.30 10.11 -6.77
C GLU A 96 17.65 9.99 -8.25
N GLY A 97 16.68 9.68 -9.12
CA GLY A 97 16.94 9.36 -10.53
C GLY A 97 17.83 8.12 -10.69
N SER A 98 17.70 7.16 -9.77
CA SER A 98 18.54 5.97 -9.70
C SER A 98 17.73 4.68 -9.93
N ALA A 99 18.41 3.57 -10.19
CA ALA A 99 17.78 2.25 -10.21
C ALA A 99 17.77 1.66 -8.79
N PRO A 100 16.71 0.94 -8.38
CA PRO A 100 16.62 0.30 -7.06
C PRO A 100 17.46 -1.00 -6.95
N VAL A 101 18.47 -1.15 -7.81
CA VAL A 101 19.32 -2.35 -7.93
C VAL A 101 20.78 -1.98 -8.09
N ASP A 102 21.67 -2.89 -7.68
CA ASP A 102 23.11 -2.76 -7.88
C ASP A 102 23.49 -2.96 -9.36
N ALA A 103 24.77 -2.76 -9.69
CA ALA A 103 25.28 -2.93 -11.05
C ALA A 103 25.12 -4.35 -11.63
N SER A 104 24.82 -5.34 -10.79
CA SER A 104 24.52 -6.73 -11.20
C SER A 104 23.03 -7.03 -11.34
N GLY A 105 22.16 -6.03 -11.12
CA GLY A 105 20.70 -6.18 -11.16
C GLY A 105 20.12 -6.86 -9.92
N ARG A 106 20.86 -6.94 -8.81
CA ARG A 106 20.39 -7.47 -7.53
C ARG A 106 19.92 -6.33 -6.64
N MET A 107 19.13 -6.65 -5.62
CA MET A 107 18.73 -5.70 -4.59
C MET A 107 19.97 -5.04 -3.97
N ASP A 108 20.03 -3.69 -3.99
CA ASP A 108 21.07 -2.92 -3.31
C ASP A 108 20.62 -2.63 -1.87
N PRO A 109 21.27 -3.22 -0.84
CA PRO A 109 20.83 -3.07 0.54
C PRO A 109 20.97 -1.64 1.07
N GLY A 110 21.84 -0.81 0.48
CA GLY A 110 22.01 0.59 0.86
C GLY A 110 20.96 1.53 0.24
N ARG A 111 20.20 1.06 -0.74
CA ARG A 111 19.15 1.83 -1.45
C ARG A 111 17.75 1.26 -1.27
N THR A 112 17.65 0.05 -0.74
CA THR A 112 16.37 -0.63 -0.54
C THR A 112 15.90 -0.40 0.89
N LEU A 113 14.66 0.01 1.07
CA LEU A 113 14.08 0.22 2.39
C LEU A 113 13.77 -1.11 3.08
N SER A 114 14.00 -1.16 4.39
CA SER A 114 13.82 -2.36 5.20
C SER A 114 12.36 -2.56 5.60
N PRO A 115 11.72 -3.69 5.24
CA PRO A 115 10.39 -4.01 5.76
C PRO A 115 10.42 -4.36 7.25
N ALA A 116 11.58 -4.70 7.85
CA ALA A 116 11.69 -4.94 9.28
C ALA A 116 11.45 -3.66 10.09
N TYR A 117 11.95 -2.51 9.62
CA TYR A 117 11.86 -1.26 10.38
C TYR A 117 10.41 -0.88 10.73
N PRO A 118 9.49 -0.69 9.77
CA PRO A 118 8.13 -0.30 10.09
C PRO A 118 7.32 -1.44 10.71
N TYR A 119 7.61 -2.70 10.36
CA TYR A 119 6.90 -3.83 10.95
C TYR A 119 7.23 -3.98 12.44
N ASN A 120 8.52 -3.93 12.80
CA ASN A 120 8.95 -4.08 14.19
C ASN A 120 8.45 -2.92 15.05
N LEU A 121 8.56 -1.67 14.57
CA LEU A 121 8.00 -0.50 15.25
C LEU A 121 6.48 -0.61 15.42
N THR A 122 5.78 -1.11 14.40
CA THR A 122 4.34 -1.35 14.54
C THR A 122 4.06 -2.33 15.69
N LYS A 123 4.86 -3.39 15.83
CA LYS A 123 4.70 -4.40 16.89
C LYS A 123 5.08 -3.89 18.28
N THR A 124 5.99 -2.93 18.38
CA THR A 124 6.47 -2.40 19.66
C THR A 124 5.78 -1.11 20.11
N GLU A 125 5.15 -0.36 19.19
CA GLU A 125 4.61 0.98 19.48
C GLU A 125 3.12 1.13 19.13
N PHE A 126 2.63 0.47 18.07
CA PHE A 126 1.27 0.66 17.54
C PHE A 126 0.35 -0.57 17.73
N ASP A 127 0.93 -1.72 18.06
CA ASP A 127 0.24 -3.01 18.19
C ASP A 127 0.90 -3.92 19.23
N THR A 128 1.09 -3.39 20.44
CA THR A 128 1.85 -4.03 21.54
C THR A 128 1.22 -5.30 22.12
N THR A 129 0.02 -5.66 21.66
CA THR A 129 -0.68 -6.89 22.08
C THR A 129 -0.31 -8.10 21.22
N ASP A 130 0.24 -7.89 20.01
CA ASP A 130 0.73 -8.99 19.19
C ASP A 130 2.09 -9.46 19.67
N THR A 131 2.12 -10.68 20.21
CA THR A 131 3.31 -11.34 20.77
C THR A 131 3.89 -12.41 19.82
N ARG A 132 3.39 -12.53 18.59
CA ARG A 132 3.71 -13.63 17.68
C ARG A 132 3.92 -13.20 16.22
N CYS A 133 4.10 -11.90 15.97
CA CYS A 133 4.28 -11.36 14.63
C CYS A 133 3.16 -11.80 13.67
N LEU A 134 1.89 -11.68 14.08
CA LEU A 134 0.71 -12.23 13.41
C LEU A 134 0.10 -11.33 12.32
N GLY A 135 0.82 -10.30 11.88
CA GLY A 135 0.41 -9.43 10.79
C GLY A 135 0.02 -8.04 11.26
N SER A 136 -0.31 -7.15 10.34
CA SER A 136 -0.63 -5.75 10.69
C SER A 136 -1.81 -5.21 9.88
N HIS A 137 -2.27 -4.01 10.20
CA HIS A 137 -3.17 -3.23 9.37
C HIS A 137 -2.39 -2.17 8.58
N PHE A 138 -2.90 -1.78 7.41
CA PHE A 138 -2.28 -0.74 6.59
C PHE A 138 -2.15 0.58 7.34
N ASP A 139 -3.19 1.02 8.06
CA ASP A 139 -3.19 2.30 8.78
C ASP A 139 -2.05 2.38 9.80
N LYS A 140 -1.78 1.32 10.55
CA LYS A 140 -0.67 1.27 11.51
C LYS A 140 0.71 1.36 10.84
N VAL A 141 0.92 0.62 9.76
CA VAL A 141 2.22 0.62 9.05
C VAL A 141 2.44 1.95 8.34
N PHE A 142 1.39 2.53 7.75
CA PHE A 142 1.44 3.89 7.21
C PHE A 142 1.76 4.93 8.30
N SER A 143 1.16 4.85 9.50
CA SER A 143 1.52 5.76 10.61
C SER A 143 3.01 5.75 10.90
N VAL A 144 3.64 4.57 10.99
CA VAL A 144 5.10 4.49 11.19
C VAL A 144 5.86 5.14 10.03
N LEU A 145 5.50 4.80 8.78
CA LEU A 145 6.21 5.27 7.59
C LEU A 145 6.05 6.78 7.35
N MET A 146 4.93 7.38 7.77
CA MET A 146 4.71 8.82 7.71
C MET A 146 5.42 9.54 8.86
N GLU A 147 5.30 9.05 10.09
CA GLU A 147 5.80 9.73 11.28
C GLU A 147 7.32 9.56 11.44
N GLN A 148 7.84 8.36 11.22
CA GLN A 148 9.23 7.98 11.51
C GLN A 148 10.05 7.69 10.26
N GLY A 149 9.39 7.42 9.12
CA GLY A 149 10.05 7.00 7.89
C GLY A 149 10.57 5.56 7.96
N CYS A 150 11.66 5.27 7.24
CA CYS A 150 12.17 3.92 7.13
C CYS A 150 13.70 3.89 6.95
N CYS A 151 14.37 2.98 7.66
CA CYS A 151 15.79 2.71 7.40
C CYS A 151 15.96 1.84 6.16
N THR A 152 17.17 1.86 5.62
CA THR A 152 17.60 0.94 4.57
C THR A 152 17.77 -0.48 5.09
N TRP A 153 17.79 -1.45 4.18
CA TRP A 153 18.05 -2.86 4.44
C TRP A 153 19.44 -3.07 5.05
N GLN A 154 20.45 -2.29 4.65
CA GLN A 154 21.80 -2.34 5.22
C GLN A 154 21.81 -1.92 6.69
N GLU A 155 21.01 -0.91 7.05
CA GLU A 155 20.89 -0.40 8.41
C GLU A 155 20.09 -1.36 9.30
N MET A 156 19.02 -1.96 8.78
CA MET A 156 18.21 -2.95 9.49
C MET A 156 17.88 -4.14 8.57
N PRO A 157 18.76 -5.15 8.50
CA PRO A 157 18.51 -6.35 7.71
C PRO A 157 17.25 -7.09 8.19
N TYR A 158 16.52 -7.68 7.25
CA TYR A 158 15.32 -8.45 7.56
C TYR A 158 15.66 -9.83 8.14
N ASP A 159 15.14 -10.13 9.33
CA ASP A 159 15.10 -11.49 9.86
C ASP A 159 13.80 -12.17 9.39
N PRO A 160 13.84 -13.26 8.61
CA PRO A 160 12.64 -13.97 8.14
C PRO A 160 12.07 -15.00 9.13
N ALA A 161 12.72 -15.21 10.29
CA ALA A 161 12.26 -16.15 11.30
C ALA A 161 10.89 -15.74 11.85
N PRO A 162 10.03 -16.69 12.31
CA PRO A 162 8.69 -16.37 12.79
C PRO A 162 8.61 -15.25 13.83
N MET A 163 9.66 -15.09 14.65
CA MET A 163 9.74 -14.11 15.72
C MET A 163 10.68 -12.92 15.45
N GLY A 164 11.21 -12.78 14.23
CA GLY A 164 12.17 -11.73 13.89
C GLY A 164 11.61 -10.31 14.01
N CYS A 165 10.29 -10.14 14.09
CA CYS A 165 9.68 -8.83 14.31
C CYS A 165 9.97 -8.20 15.68
N PHE A 166 10.53 -8.97 16.63
CA PHE A 166 10.97 -8.46 17.93
C PHE A 166 12.46 -8.15 17.99
N GLN A 167 13.16 -8.22 16.86
CA GLN A 167 14.48 -7.61 16.76
C GLN A 167 14.37 -6.12 17.06
N ALA A 168 15.20 -5.65 17.99
CA ALA A 168 15.21 -4.25 18.41
C ALA A 168 15.51 -3.33 17.23
N VAL A 169 14.71 -2.27 17.10
CA VAL A 169 14.88 -1.24 16.07
C VAL A 169 16.07 -0.35 16.47
N PRO A 170 17.13 -0.22 15.63
CA PRO A 170 18.31 0.54 16.01
C PRO A 170 18.03 2.05 16.04
N THR A 171 17.98 2.64 17.24
CA THR A 171 17.70 4.08 17.42
C THR A 171 18.68 5.01 16.71
N LYS A 172 19.93 4.56 16.49
CA LYS A 172 20.96 5.33 15.78
C LYS A 172 20.58 5.71 14.34
N PHE A 173 19.65 4.99 13.72
CA PHE A 173 19.21 5.23 12.34
C PHE A 173 17.88 5.99 12.27
N GLN A 174 17.30 6.42 13.39
CA GLN A 174 16.04 7.20 13.36
C GLN A 174 16.16 8.45 12.48
N ARG A 175 17.25 9.22 12.60
CA ARG A 175 17.46 10.43 11.78
C ARG A 175 17.67 10.15 10.28
N THR A 176 18.22 8.99 9.91
CA THR A 176 18.32 8.60 8.50
C THR A 176 16.96 8.11 8.00
N ALA A 177 16.22 7.37 8.83
CA ALA A 177 14.86 6.92 8.54
C ALA A 177 13.92 8.08 8.16
N GLU A 178 14.02 9.21 8.86
CA GLU A 178 13.21 10.41 8.60
C GLU A 178 13.32 10.96 7.17
N ARG A 179 14.40 10.64 6.45
CA ARG A 179 14.60 11.04 5.05
C ARG A 179 13.72 10.26 4.08
N HIS A 180 13.29 9.08 4.49
CA HIS A 180 12.50 8.12 3.71
C HIS A 180 11.05 8.08 4.21
N ARG A 181 10.53 9.23 4.66
CA ARG A 181 9.12 9.36 5.04
C ARG A 181 8.23 9.23 3.80
N MET A 182 7.20 8.42 3.90
CA MET A 182 6.19 8.30 2.86
C MET A 182 5.19 9.46 2.93
N THR A 183 4.66 9.87 1.78
CA THR A 183 3.50 10.77 1.76
C THR A 183 2.28 10.06 2.32
N ALA A 184 1.25 10.85 2.64
CA ALA A 184 -0.04 10.31 3.05
C ALA A 184 -0.60 9.33 2.00
N PRO A 185 -1.17 8.20 2.43
CA PRO A 185 -1.84 7.28 1.54
C PRO A 185 -3.20 7.83 1.12
N VAL A 186 -3.62 7.44 -0.08
CA VAL A 186 -4.98 7.63 -0.57
C VAL A 186 -5.56 6.26 -0.88
N ARG A 187 -6.76 6.00 -0.36
CA ARG A 187 -7.52 4.80 -0.72
C ARG A 187 -8.08 4.97 -2.12
N VAL A 188 -7.88 3.95 -2.95
CA VAL A 188 -8.52 3.79 -4.26
C VAL A 188 -9.51 2.64 -4.20
N SER A 189 -10.54 2.69 -5.04
CA SER A 189 -11.54 1.62 -5.12
C SER A 189 -10.95 0.42 -5.87
N PRO A 190 -10.81 -0.75 -5.22
CA PRO A 190 -10.44 -1.96 -5.95
C PRO A 190 -11.55 -2.45 -6.89
N TYR A 191 -12.75 -1.87 -6.77
CA TYR A 191 -13.94 -2.22 -7.54
C TYR A 191 -14.06 -1.44 -8.85
N GLU A 192 -13.09 -0.58 -9.12
CA GLU A 192 -13.00 0.24 -10.31
C GLU A 192 -11.67 -0.08 -11.01
N PRO A 193 -11.59 -1.13 -11.85
CA PRO A 193 -10.34 -1.52 -12.50
C PRO A 193 -9.67 -0.38 -13.28
N ASP A 194 -10.46 0.53 -13.85
CA ASP A 194 -9.98 1.70 -14.57
C ASP A 194 -9.22 2.67 -13.66
N GLN A 195 -9.65 2.83 -12.40
CA GLN A 195 -8.92 3.64 -11.42
C GLN A 195 -7.53 3.06 -11.17
N ILE A 196 -7.46 1.74 -10.95
CA ILE A 196 -6.20 1.03 -10.71
C ILE A 196 -5.28 1.13 -11.93
N ARG A 197 -5.81 0.88 -13.14
CA ARG A 197 -5.05 1.00 -14.39
C ARG A 197 -4.58 2.43 -14.63
N TYR A 198 -5.40 3.43 -14.32
CA TYR A 198 -5.03 4.83 -14.43
C TYR A 198 -3.83 5.16 -13.57
N HIS A 199 -3.85 4.81 -12.29
CA HIS A 199 -2.71 5.04 -11.39
C HIS A 199 -1.44 4.33 -11.83
N LEU A 200 -1.56 3.07 -12.27
CA LEU A 200 -0.42 2.32 -12.82
C LEU A 200 0.14 3.01 -14.08
N ALA A 201 -0.72 3.50 -14.97
CA ALA A 201 -0.31 4.23 -16.18
C ALA A 201 0.37 5.58 -15.86
N GLN A 202 0.02 6.19 -14.73
CA GLN A 202 0.73 7.37 -14.21
C GLN A 202 2.07 7.02 -13.53
N GLY A 203 2.42 5.73 -13.44
CA GLY A 203 3.63 5.28 -12.77
C GLY A 203 3.48 5.18 -11.26
N THR A 204 2.27 4.95 -10.75
CA THR A 204 2.00 4.80 -9.32
C THR A 204 1.63 3.35 -9.01
N PRO A 205 2.53 2.56 -8.39
CA PRO A 205 2.21 1.23 -7.89
C PRO A 205 1.07 1.28 -6.85
N VAL A 206 0.23 0.25 -6.83
CA VAL A 206 -0.94 0.18 -5.93
C VAL A 206 -0.74 -0.94 -4.92
N ALA A 207 -0.59 -0.59 -3.64
CA ALA A 207 -0.54 -1.59 -2.57
C ALA A 207 -1.96 -2.03 -2.21
N PHE A 208 -2.19 -3.32 -2.02
CA PHE A 208 -3.53 -3.82 -1.74
C PHE A 208 -3.49 -5.07 -0.85
N ALA A 209 -4.60 -5.40 -0.21
CA ALA A 209 -4.81 -6.68 0.46
C ALA A 209 -6.03 -7.42 -0.08
N MET A 210 -5.91 -8.74 -0.12
CA MET A 210 -6.96 -9.63 -0.61
C MET A 210 -7.04 -10.90 0.23
N GLY A 211 -8.20 -11.56 0.15
CA GLY A 211 -8.35 -12.93 0.65
C GLY A 211 -7.57 -13.92 -0.22
N ILE A 212 -6.82 -14.83 0.40
CA ILE A 212 -6.08 -15.91 -0.29
C ILE A 212 -6.42 -17.27 0.31
N ASP A 213 -6.15 -18.33 -0.44
CA ASP A 213 -6.27 -19.72 0.03
C ASP A 213 -4.94 -20.48 -0.11
N THR A 214 -4.96 -21.77 0.25
CA THR A 214 -3.79 -22.63 0.10
C THR A 214 -3.47 -22.90 -1.37
N ALA A 215 -4.47 -22.93 -2.26
CA ALA A 215 -4.27 -23.14 -3.69
C ALA A 215 -3.47 -22.00 -4.33
N PHE A 216 -3.71 -20.74 -3.92
CA PHE A 216 -2.91 -19.58 -4.29
C PHE A 216 -1.44 -19.79 -3.94
N LYS A 217 -1.18 -20.08 -2.66
CA LYS A 217 0.18 -20.23 -2.14
C LYS A 217 0.93 -21.38 -2.81
N PHE A 218 0.35 -22.58 -2.82
CA PHE A 218 1.00 -23.77 -3.39
C PHE A 218 1.04 -23.74 -4.92
N GLY A 219 0.05 -23.10 -5.57
CA GLY A 219 0.01 -22.88 -6.99
C GLY A 219 1.21 -22.05 -7.46
N GLY A 220 1.51 -20.93 -6.80
CA GLY A 220 2.67 -20.12 -7.16
C GLY A 220 4.01 -20.84 -6.94
N MET A 221 4.17 -21.64 -5.87
CA MET A 221 5.39 -22.45 -5.68
C MET A 221 5.59 -23.51 -6.78
N ARG A 222 4.49 -24.08 -7.27
CA ARG A 222 4.51 -24.98 -8.43
C ARG A 222 4.86 -24.23 -9.71
N ALA A 223 4.41 -22.99 -9.84
CA ALA A 223 4.63 -22.20 -11.03
C ALA A 223 6.08 -21.78 -11.26
N ALA A 224 6.81 -21.52 -10.18
CA ALA A 224 8.26 -21.34 -10.23
C ALA A 224 8.99 -22.57 -10.81
N LYS A 225 8.34 -23.75 -10.80
CA LYS A 225 8.82 -25.00 -11.42
C LYS A 225 8.24 -25.20 -12.84
N SER A 226 7.89 -24.11 -13.54
CA SER A 226 7.39 -24.07 -14.92
C SER A 226 5.99 -24.65 -15.15
N ILE A 227 5.11 -24.57 -14.15
CA ILE A 227 3.69 -24.92 -14.29
C ILE A 227 2.90 -23.60 -14.44
N PRO A 228 1.97 -23.47 -15.41
CA PRO A 228 1.14 -22.26 -15.49
C PRO A 228 0.43 -21.98 -14.15
N PHE A 229 0.51 -20.73 -13.68
CA PHE A 229 -0.22 -20.29 -12.49
C PHE A 229 -1.51 -19.62 -12.91
N ASP A 230 -2.60 -20.38 -12.83
CA ASP A 230 -3.94 -19.87 -13.12
C ASP A 230 -4.79 -20.02 -11.86
N TRP A 231 -4.88 -18.95 -11.07
CA TRP A 231 -5.66 -18.89 -9.84
C TRP A 231 -6.79 -17.88 -10.02
N HIS A 232 -8.00 -18.39 -10.22
CA HIS A 232 -9.19 -17.62 -10.56
C HIS A 232 -10.40 -18.05 -9.69
N PRO A 233 -10.32 -17.85 -8.36
CA PRO A 233 -11.41 -18.23 -7.47
C PRO A 233 -12.73 -17.54 -7.84
N GLU A 234 -13.85 -18.18 -7.52
CA GLU A 234 -15.14 -17.53 -7.64
C GLU A 234 -15.28 -16.40 -6.60
N CYS A 235 -15.98 -15.32 -6.93
CA CYS A 235 -16.17 -14.18 -6.02
C CYS A 235 -16.83 -14.54 -4.67
N ALA A 236 -17.60 -15.64 -4.64
CA ALA A 236 -18.24 -16.15 -3.42
C ALA A 236 -17.34 -17.13 -2.63
N GLN A 237 -16.18 -17.51 -3.17
CA GLN A 237 -15.29 -18.48 -2.56
C GLN A 237 -14.80 -17.99 -1.20
N ALA A 238 -14.90 -18.88 -0.21
CA ALA A 238 -14.39 -18.64 1.12
C ALA A 238 -12.85 -18.54 1.08
N MET A 239 -12.33 -17.38 1.46
CA MET A 239 -10.90 -17.14 1.55
C MET A 239 -10.46 -17.27 3.00
N PRO A 240 -9.70 -18.32 3.36
CA PRO A 240 -9.38 -18.56 4.75
C PRO A 240 -8.14 -17.75 5.18
N GLY A 241 -7.40 -17.18 4.21
CA GLY A 241 -6.21 -16.37 4.38
C GLY A 241 -6.42 -14.90 4.00
N SER A 242 -5.48 -14.03 4.37
CA SER A 242 -5.38 -12.68 3.79
C SER A 242 -3.93 -12.24 3.65
N HIS A 243 -3.63 -11.55 2.55
CA HIS A 243 -2.27 -11.20 2.17
C HIS A 243 -2.22 -9.86 1.46
N ALA A 244 -1.13 -9.11 1.65
CA ALA A 244 -0.89 -7.83 1.00
C ALA A 244 0.20 -7.96 -0.07
N MET A 245 -0.02 -7.30 -1.21
CA MET A 245 0.86 -7.34 -2.38
C MET A 245 0.86 -5.97 -3.06
N LEU A 246 1.62 -5.85 -4.14
CA LEU A 246 1.76 -4.63 -4.91
C LEU A 246 1.38 -4.86 -6.38
N ALA A 247 0.41 -4.12 -6.90
CA ALA A 247 0.15 -4.06 -8.33
C ALA A 247 1.16 -3.11 -8.98
N VAL A 248 1.82 -3.57 -10.03
CA VAL A 248 2.99 -2.91 -10.64
C VAL A 248 2.88 -2.82 -12.16
N GLY A 249 1.71 -3.11 -12.70
CA GLY A 249 1.46 -3.07 -14.14
C GLY A 249 0.13 -3.71 -14.49
N TYR A 250 -0.20 -3.72 -15.77
CA TYR A 250 -1.35 -4.41 -16.31
C TYR A 250 -1.17 -4.75 -17.79
N ASP A 251 -1.95 -5.71 -18.25
CA ASP A 251 -2.06 -6.07 -19.66
C ASP A 251 -3.54 -6.23 -20.05
N ASP A 252 -4.01 -5.36 -20.95
CA ASP A 252 -5.39 -5.39 -21.44
C ASP A 252 -5.68 -6.60 -22.33
N ALA A 253 -4.66 -7.17 -23.00
CA ALA A 253 -4.84 -8.33 -23.86
C ALA A 253 -5.29 -9.55 -23.05
N ASP A 254 -4.77 -9.68 -21.82
CA ASP A 254 -5.13 -10.75 -20.89
C ASP A 254 -6.13 -10.29 -19.82
N SER A 255 -6.47 -8.99 -19.77
CA SER A 255 -7.28 -8.38 -18.71
C SER A 255 -6.74 -8.69 -17.31
N THR A 256 -5.43 -8.53 -17.13
CA THR A 256 -4.72 -8.83 -15.88
C THR A 256 -3.94 -7.64 -15.34
N PHE A 257 -3.87 -7.55 -14.02
CA PHE A 257 -2.86 -6.78 -13.31
C PHE A 257 -1.62 -7.63 -13.11
N LEU A 258 -0.45 -7.02 -13.30
CA LEU A 258 0.84 -7.60 -12.94
C LEU A 258 1.11 -7.30 -11.46
N ILE A 259 1.23 -8.35 -10.65
CA ILE A 259 1.34 -8.24 -9.21
C ILE A 259 2.71 -8.74 -8.75
N MET A 260 3.39 -7.92 -7.95
CA MET A 260 4.60 -8.28 -7.21
C MET A 260 4.23 -8.88 -5.84
N ASN A 261 4.72 -10.08 -5.57
CA ASN A 261 4.53 -10.76 -4.29
C ASN A 261 5.80 -10.64 -3.42
N SER A 262 5.68 -11.00 -2.14
CA SER A 262 6.75 -11.03 -1.13
C SER A 262 7.08 -12.45 -0.64
N TYR A 263 6.93 -13.45 -1.53
CA TYR A 263 7.25 -14.86 -1.30
C TYR A 263 8.52 -15.31 -2.06
N GLY A 264 9.39 -14.36 -2.39
CA GLY A 264 10.65 -14.60 -3.08
C GLY A 264 10.51 -14.91 -4.56
N THR A 265 11.65 -14.97 -5.24
CA THR A 265 11.73 -15.25 -6.68
C THR A 265 11.46 -16.71 -7.04
N GLN A 266 11.33 -17.59 -6.06
CA GLN A 266 10.96 -19.01 -6.22
C GLN A 266 9.44 -19.25 -6.08
N TRP A 267 8.65 -18.20 -6.16
CA TRP A 267 7.20 -18.25 -6.19
C TRP A 267 6.67 -17.56 -7.45
N GLY A 268 5.64 -18.10 -8.09
CA GLY A 268 5.04 -17.52 -9.29
C GLY A 268 6.03 -17.44 -10.46
N GLU A 269 5.89 -16.41 -11.27
CA GLU A 269 6.84 -16.05 -12.31
C GLU A 269 7.91 -15.12 -11.74
N LYS A 270 8.98 -15.71 -11.17
CA LYS A 270 10.10 -14.96 -10.56
C LYS A 270 9.66 -13.99 -9.44
N GLY A 271 8.62 -14.34 -8.69
CA GLY A 271 8.03 -13.53 -7.62
C GLY A 271 6.85 -12.66 -8.07
N TYR A 272 6.48 -12.72 -9.35
CA TYR A 272 5.31 -12.04 -9.90
C TYR A 272 4.19 -13.01 -10.25
N TRP A 273 2.99 -12.49 -10.46
CA TRP A 273 1.89 -13.21 -11.08
C TRP A 273 0.92 -12.25 -11.77
N HIS A 274 0.12 -12.81 -12.69
CA HIS A 274 -0.92 -12.08 -13.40
C HIS A 274 -2.27 -12.37 -12.74
N MET A 275 -2.93 -11.32 -12.26
CA MET A 275 -4.22 -11.40 -11.57
C MET A 275 -5.31 -10.79 -12.46
N ARG A 276 -6.33 -11.57 -12.82
CA ARG A 276 -7.43 -11.06 -13.64
C ARG A 276 -8.16 -9.90 -12.95
N TYR A 277 -8.65 -8.93 -13.73
CA TYR A 277 -9.34 -7.75 -13.20
C TYR A 277 -10.57 -8.09 -12.35
N ASP A 278 -11.33 -9.13 -12.74
CA ASP A 278 -12.50 -9.60 -11.99
C ASP A 278 -12.12 -10.24 -10.64
N VAL A 279 -11.00 -10.97 -10.59
CA VAL A 279 -10.47 -11.48 -9.30
C VAL A 279 -10.07 -10.32 -8.40
N PHE A 280 -9.49 -9.24 -8.95
CA PHE A 280 -9.12 -8.04 -8.19
C PHE A 280 -10.36 -7.35 -7.60
N ASP A 281 -11.38 -7.09 -8.43
CA ASP A 281 -12.67 -6.52 -8.00
C ASP A 281 -13.38 -7.39 -6.93
N CYS A 282 -13.27 -8.71 -7.02
CA CYS A 282 -14.00 -9.60 -6.13
C CYS A 282 -13.31 -9.90 -4.79
N HIS A 283 -11.98 -9.93 -4.75
CA HIS A 283 -11.25 -10.45 -3.59
C HIS A 283 -10.40 -9.42 -2.84
N VAL A 284 -10.18 -8.24 -3.40
CA VAL A 284 -9.41 -7.17 -2.76
C VAL A 284 -10.29 -6.42 -1.76
N THR A 285 -9.88 -6.37 -0.50
CA THR A 285 -10.60 -5.69 0.59
C THR A 285 -10.23 -4.23 0.71
N GLU A 286 -9.00 -3.86 0.33
CA GLU A 286 -8.49 -2.50 0.43
C GLU A 286 -7.31 -2.31 -0.53
N ALA A 287 -7.19 -1.11 -1.11
CA ALA A 287 -6.14 -0.73 -2.04
C ALA A 287 -5.74 0.75 -1.81
N TYR A 288 -4.45 1.03 -1.91
CA TYR A 288 -3.85 2.31 -1.55
C TYR A 288 -2.77 2.71 -2.54
N ILE A 289 -2.71 4.01 -2.81
CA ILE A 289 -1.61 4.66 -3.51
C ILE A 289 -0.93 5.66 -2.58
N THR A 290 0.32 5.97 -2.86
CA THR A 290 1.03 7.13 -2.31
C THR A 290 1.72 7.87 -3.44
N GLN A 291 2.07 9.12 -3.20
CA GLN A 291 2.85 9.92 -4.16
C GLN A 291 4.32 9.89 -3.77
N PRO A 292 5.26 10.04 -4.72
CA PRO A 292 6.65 10.26 -4.36
C PRO A 292 6.76 11.58 -3.58
N PRO A 293 7.68 11.69 -2.61
CA PRO A 293 8.00 12.97 -1.99
C PRO A 293 8.41 13.97 -3.09
N LEU A 294 7.82 15.17 -3.07
CA LEU A 294 8.11 16.19 -4.09
C LEU A 294 9.60 16.55 -4.05
N SER A 295 10.32 16.29 -5.15
CA SER A 295 11.77 16.54 -5.22
C SER A 295 12.05 18.04 -5.19
N GLY A 296 12.51 18.55 -4.05
CA GLY A 296 12.96 19.93 -3.90
C GLY A 296 11.83 20.98 -3.94
N SER A 297 11.77 21.83 -2.91
CA SER A 297 11.04 23.10 -2.89
C SER A 297 9.51 23.11 -2.74
N ILE A 298 8.92 22.16 -2.03
CA ILE A 298 7.79 22.52 -1.16
C ILE A 298 8.08 21.97 0.24
N ARG A 299 9.00 22.63 0.95
CA ARG A 299 8.74 22.79 2.38
C ARG A 299 7.46 23.61 2.44
N PRO A 300 6.48 23.33 3.31
CA PRO A 300 5.53 24.36 3.63
C PRO A 300 6.38 25.58 4.00
N ASP A 301 6.31 26.65 3.19
CA ASP A 301 6.76 27.93 3.67
C ASP A 301 6.06 28.10 5.02
N VAL A 302 6.79 28.55 6.02
CA VAL A 302 6.21 28.93 7.31
C VAL A 302 4.97 29.75 6.97
N MET A 303 3.79 29.18 7.23
CA MET A 303 2.53 29.79 6.85
C MET A 303 2.54 31.19 7.42
N GLU A 304 2.62 32.22 6.57
CA GLU A 304 2.41 33.57 7.05
C GLU A 304 1.01 33.61 7.64
N ASP A 305 0.93 34.07 8.89
CA ASP A 305 -0.29 34.15 9.67
C ASP A 305 -1.19 35.27 9.09
N LYS A 306 -1.78 35.00 7.92
CA LYS A 306 -2.76 35.87 7.28
C LYS A 306 -4.14 35.52 7.81
N PRO A 307 -4.94 36.50 8.24
CA PRO A 307 -6.24 36.24 8.84
C PRO A 307 -7.16 35.47 7.86
N VAL A 308 -7.66 34.34 8.35
CA VAL A 308 -8.48 33.35 7.62
C VAL A 308 -9.96 33.70 7.68
N GLU A 309 -10.69 33.39 6.61
CA GLU A 309 -12.14 33.27 6.64
C GLU A 309 -12.51 31.99 7.43
N ARG A 310 -12.56 32.09 8.76
CA ARG A 310 -13.03 31.01 9.63
C ARG A 310 -14.53 30.81 9.45
N THR A 311 -14.96 29.66 8.95
CA THR A 311 -16.37 29.41 8.70
C THR A 311 -16.84 28.09 9.31
N LYS A 312 -17.98 28.13 10.01
CA LYS A 312 -18.76 26.93 10.36
C LYS A 312 -19.63 26.45 9.17
N ARG A 313 -19.39 26.92 7.95
CA ARG A 313 -20.26 26.64 6.80
C ARG A 313 -20.03 25.22 6.32
N ARG A 314 -21.12 24.49 6.04
CA ARG A 314 -21.10 23.14 5.44
C ARG A 314 -20.58 23.13 4.00
N ARG A 315 -20.26 24.28 3.41
CA ARG A 315 -19.66 24.40 2.09
C ARG A 315 -18.80 25.66 2.02
N ILE A 316 -17.60 25.50 1.50
CA ILE A 316 -16.71 26.60 1.13
C ILE A 316 -16.33 26.47 -0.36
N ARG A 317 -16.29 27.60 -1.06
CA ARG A 317 -15.69 27.74 -2.39
C ARG A 317 -14.75 28.91 -2.31
N THR A 318 -13.46 28.64 -2.29
CA THR A 318 -12.44 29.67 -2.12
C THR A 318 -11.42 29.58 -3.24
N GLY A 319 -10.91 30.74 -3.67
CA GLY A 319 -9.74 30.81 -4.54
C GLY A 319 -8.51 30.96 -3.67
N LEU A 320 -7.73 29.89 -3.51
CA LEU A 320 -6.46 29.92 -2.80
C LEU A 320 -5.35 30.28 -3.79
N ALA A 321 -4.58 31.32 -3.46
CA ALA A 321 -3.26 31.51 -4.04
C ALA A 321 -2.23 30.63 -3.31
N MET A 322 -1.01 30.56 -3.85
CA MET A 322 0.07 29.85 -3.18
C MET A 322 0.32 30.38 -1.76
N GLY A 323 0.31 29.49 -0.77
CA GLY A 323 0.47 29.81 0.66
C GLY A 323 -0.84 30.23 1.35
N ASP A 324 -1.93 30.44 0.61
CA ASP A 324 -3.25 30.64 1.21
C ASP A 324 -3.78 29.31 1.77
N HIS A 325 -4.61 29.40 2.81
CA HIS A 325 -5.29 28.26 3.39
C HIS A 325 -6.75 28.58 3.74
N ALA A 326 -7.56 27.54 3.89
CA ALA A 326 -8.94 27.63 4.34
C ALA A 326 -9.25 26.55 5.38
N GLU A 327 -10.05 26.90 6.39
CA GLU A 327 -10.50 25.96 7.40
C GLU A 327 -11.93 25.47 7.10
N VAL A 328 -12.15 24.14 7.15
CA VAL A 328 -13.46 23.49 7.01
C VAL A 328 -13.59 22.35 8.01
N GLN A 329 -14.56 22.44 8.94
CA GLN A 329 -14.80 21.40 9.97
C GLN A 329 -13.54 20.93 10.71
N GLY A 330 -12.68 21.87 11.09
CA GLY A 330 -11.45 21.57 11.81
C GLY A 330 -10.32 21.01 10.96
N LEU A 331 -10.48 20.95 9.63
CA LEU A 331 -9.41 20.71 8.65
C LEU A 331 -8.92 22.05 8.09
N THR A 332 -7.60 22.23 8.07
CA THR A 332 -6.92 23.28 7.31
C THR A 332 -6.53 22.71 5.95
N LEU A 333 -6.98 23.35 4.88
CA LEU A 333 -6.63 23.06 3.49
C LEU A 333 -5.74 24.20 2.98
N ALA A 334 -4.44 23.97 2.83
CA ALA A 334 -3.49 24.95 2.30
C ALA A 334 -3.07 24.58 0.87
N LEU A 335 -3.02 25.56 -0.04
CA LEU A 335 -2.49 25.31 -1.38
C LEU A 335 -0.96 25.30 -1.32
N ALA A 336 -0.38 24.12 -1.58
CA ALA A 336 1.04 23.87 -1.50
C ALA A 336 1.72 23.85 -2.89
N GLY A 337 0.95 23.60 -3.95
CA GLY A 337 1.38 23.72 -5.33
C GLY A 337 0.19 23.69 -6.28
N HIS A 338 0.35 24.14 -7.53
CA HIS A 338 -0.66 23.89 -8.55
C HIS A 338 -0.08 23.91 -9.96
N ALA A 339 -0.64 23.07 -10.84
CA ALA A 339 -0.29 22.91 -12.24
C ALA A 339 -1.58 23.10 -13.08
N PRO A 340 -1.98 24.35 -13.39
CA PRO A 340 -3.22 24.65 -14.10
C PRO A 340 -3.34 24.00 -15.49
N GLU A 341 -2.21 23.73 -16.13
CA GLU A 341 -2.12 23.09 -17.44
C GLU A 341 -2.44 21.59 -17.38
N LEU A 342 -2.30 20.98 -16.20
CA LEU A 342 -2.64 19.58 -15.95
C LEU A 342 -3.94 19.42 -15.14
N ASP A 343 -4.64 20.52 -14.87
CA ASP A 343 -5.80 20.58 -13.98
C ASP A 343 -5.56 19.91 -12.60
N ARG A 344 -4.33 20.10 -12.08
CA ARG A 344 -3.87 19.52 -10.81
C ARG A 344 -3.55 20.59 -9.79
N ALA A 345 -3.83 20.31 -8.53
CA ALA A 345 -3.40 21.08 -7.39
C ALA A 345 -2.83 20.16 -6.33
N LEU A 346 -1.85 20.66 -5.59
CA LEU A 346 -1.30 19.99 -4.44
C LEU A 346 -1.74 20.76 -3.20
N ILE A 347 -2.44 20.08 -2.31
CA ILE A 347 -2.90 20.66 -1.06
C ILE A 347 -2.22 20.00 0.11
N GLN A 348 -1.92 20.82 1.12
CA GLN A 348 -1.60 20.35 2.44
C GLN A 348 -2.90 20.31 3.25
N VAL A 349 -3.22 19.14 3.79
CA VAL A 349 -4.33 18.96 4.73
C VAL A 349 -3.76 18.79 6.13
N SER A 350 -4.28 19.55 7.10
CA SER A 350 -3.92 19.40 8.50
C SER A 350 -5.08 19.61 9.45
N ASP A 351 -4.96 19.12 10.68
CA ASP A 351 -5.95 19.38 11.73
C ASP A 351 -5.72 20.74 12.39
N THR A 352 -6.79 21.50 12.59
CA THR A 352 -6.77 22.82 13.27
C THR A 352 -6.34 22.77 14.73
N SER A 353 -6.38 21.59 15.37
CA SER A 353 -5.86 21.39 16.73
C SER A 353 -4.33 21.38 16.83
N GLY A 354 -3.61 21.45 15.69
CA GLY A 354 -2.15 21.41 15.64
C GLY A 354 -1.56 20.02 15.94
N ALA A 355 -2.42 19.01 16.17
CA ALA A 355 -2.01 17.64 16.40
C ALA A 355 -2.10 16.82 15.10
N ALA A 356 -0.93 16.61 14.49
CA ALA A 356 -0.59 15.44 13.67
C ALA A 356 -1.55 15.04 12.54
N THR A 357 -1.42 15.68 11.39
CA THR A 357 -1.17 15.03 10.07
C THR A 357 -0.97 16.16 9.07
N VAL A 358 0.22 16.30 8.50
CA VAL A 358 0.46 17.18 7.36
C VAL A 358 0.43 16.26 6.15
N GLU A 359 -0.73 16.18 5.49
CA GLU A 359 -0.91 15.31 4.33
C GLU A 359 -0.78 16.15 3.07
N MET A 360 0.24 15.87 2.27
CA MET A 360 0.38 16.43 0.94
C MET A 360 -0.42 15.55 -0.02
N LEU A 361 -1.53 16.08 -0.53
CA LEU A 361 -2.47 15.34 -1.37
C LEU A 361 -2.64 16.06 -2.70
N GLU A 362 -2.61 15.27 -3.77
CA GLU A 362 -2.89 15.77 -5.11
C GLU A 362 -4.40 15.76 -5.35
N LEU A 363 -4.94 16.92 -5.75
CA LEU A 363 -6.30 17.08 -6.24
C LEU A 363 -6.27 17.18 -7.76
N ASN A 364 -7.21 16.49 -8.39
CA ASN A 364 -7.57 16.65 -9.80
C ASN A 364 -9.05 17.07 -9.87
N GLU A 365 -9.42 17.87 -10.87
CA GLU A 365 -10.83 18.19 -11.17
C GLU A 365 -11.71 16.93 -11.30
N ASP A 366 -11.15 15.86 -11.86
CA ASP A 366 -11.83 14.58 -12.11
C ASP A 366 -11.66 13.55 -10.97
N ALA A 367 -10.92 13.88 -9.90
CA ALA A 367 -10.69 12.96 -8.76
C ALA A 367 -10.87 13.67 -7.40
N PRO A 368 -12.13 13.87 -6.96
CA PRO A 368 -12.42 14.42 -5.64
C PRO A 368 -11.85 13.57 -4.50
N LEU A 369 -11.28 14.22 -3.48
CA LEU A 369 -10.84 13.56 -2.26
C LEU A 369 -11.90 13.65 -1.17
N ARG A 370 -12.14 12.54 -0.47
CA ARG A 370 -13.10 12.43 0.62
C ARG A 370 -12.40 12.10 1.94
N PHE A 371 -12.71 12.86 2.98
CA PHE A 371 -12.16 12.75 4.33
C PHE A 371 -13.29 12.51 5.32
N TYR A 372 -13.05 11.65 6.32
CA TYR A 372 -13.95 11.50 7.46
C TYR A 372 -13.44 12.31 8.65
N ARG A 373 -14.34 13.07 9.29
CA ARG A 373 -14.11 13.74 10.57
C ARG A 373 -15.28 13.45 11.50
N GLY A 374 -15.10 12.48 12.39
CA GLY A 374 -16.20 11.91 13.15
C GLY A 374 -17.22 11.27 12.19
N ASP A 375 -18.45 11.76 12.23
CA ASP A 375 -19.53 11.34 11.32
C ASP A 375 -19.69 12.28 10.11
N ASP A 376 -18.90 13.35 10.02
CA ASP A 376 -18.96 14.25 8.86
C ASP A 376 -18.04 13.74 7.74
N LEU A 377 -18.56 13.80 6.52
CA LEU A 377 -17.81 13.53 5.29
C LEU A 377 -17.46 14.86 4.61
N VAL A 378 -16.16 15.13 4.48
CA VAL A 378 -15.65 16.31 3.78
C VAL A 378 -15.16 15.90 2.40
N THR A 379 -15.81 16.39 1.35
CA THR A 379 -15.39 16.22 -0.05
C THR A 379 -14.66 17.46 -0.51
N VAL A 380 -13.39 17.33 -0.89
CA VAL A 380 -12.56 18.39 -1.43
C VAL A 380 -12.36 18.18 -2.93
N THR A 381 -12.66 19.22 -3.70
CA THR A 381 -12.52 19.22 -5.16
C THR A 381 -11.67 20.40 -5.61
N TYR A 382 -10.90 20.16 -6.68
CA TYR A 382 -10.25 21.21 -7.43
C TYR A 382 -11.18 21.67 -8.56
N ALA A 383 -11.32 22.97 -8.74
CA ALA A 383 -11.96 23.57 -9.89
C ALA A 383 -10.95 24.45 -10.63
N ARG A 384 -10.96 24.37 -11.95
CA ARG A 384 -10.02 25.06 -12.83
C ARG A 384 -9.86 26.54 -12.45
N ALA A 385 -8.61 26.96 -12.33
CA ALA A 385 -8.24 28.33 -11.97
C ALA A 385 -8.72 29.35 -13.01
N SER A 386 -9.11 30.55 -12.55
CA SER A 386 -9.25 31.72 -13.42
C SER A 386 -7.87 32.04 -14.03
N ARG A 387 -7.70 31.80 -15.34
CA ARG A 387 -6.44 32.06 -16.06
C ARG A 387 -6.12 33.56 -16.05
N THR A 388 -5.08 33.95 -15.32
CA THR A 388 -4.49 35.31 -15.41
C THR A 388 -3.14 35.23 -16.14
N ARG A 389 -2.66 36.34 -16.72
CA ARG A 389 -1.35 36.38 -17.40
C ARG A 389 -0.15 36.18 -16.45
N ASP A 390 -0.35 36.30 -15.14
CA ASP A 390 0.67 36.09 -14.13
C ASP A 390 0.39 34.77 -13.38
N PRO A 391 1.23 33.74 -13.56
CA PRO A 391 1.08 32.46 -12.85
C PRO A 391 0.98 32.64 -11.32
N ARG A 392 1.68 33.64 -10.75
CA ARG A 392 1.66 33.92 -9.30
C ARG A 392 0.34 34.53 -8.80
N ARG A 393 -0.51 35.00 -9.69
CA ARG A 393 -1.86 35.52 -9.38
C ARG A 393 -2.98 34.54 -9.74
N THR A 394 -2.63 33.39 -10.29
CA THR A 394 -3.58 32.34 -10.62
C THR A 394 -4.01 31.64 -9.33
N LYS A 395 -5.31 31.65 -9.04
CA LYS A 395 -5.87 31.04 -7.83
C LYS A 395 -6.42 29.66 -8.17
N ALA A 396 -6.03 28.64 -7.42
CA ALA A 396 -6.69 27.34 -7.42
C ALA A 396 -8.04 27.49 -6.72
N HIS A 397 -9.14 27.11 -7.39
CA HIS A 397 -10.44 27.11 -6.72
C HIS A 397 -10.63 25.78 -5.99
N ILE A 398 -10.55 25.82 -4.67
CA ILE A 398 -10.83 24.65 -3.83
C ILE A 398 -12.26 24.76 -3.33
N VAL A 399 -13.02 23.69 -3.56
CA VAL A 399 -14.39 23.57 -3.06
C VAL A 399 -14.41 22.41 -2.08
N ALA A 400 -14.71 22.71 -0.81
CA ALA A 400 -14.97 21.70 0.19
C ALA A 400 -16.46 21.68 0.53
N ARG A 401 -17.05 20.49 0.57
CA ARG A 401 -18.44 20.24 0.96
C ARG A 401 -18.47 19.28 2.13
N VAL A 402 -19.30 19.58 3.11
CA VAL A 402 -19.53 18.75 4.28
C VAL A 402 -20.91 18.13 4.14
N GLU A 403 -20.93 16.81 4.08
CA GLU A 403 -22.13 15.99 3.96
C GLU A 403 -22.27 15.16 5.25
N GLU A 404 -23.51 14.88 5.65
CA GLU A 404 -23.78 13.89 6.69
C GLU A 404 -23.27 12.51 6.27
N ASP A 405 -22.87 11.66 7.22
CA ASP A 405 -22.39 10.30 6.95
C ASP A 405 -23.36 9.55 6.03
N GLY A 406 -23.00 9.45 4.75
CA GLY A 406 -23.60 8.51 3.82
C GLY A 406 -22.80 7.22 3.87
N THR A 407 -23.48 6.08 3.79
CA THR A 407 -22.81 4.79 3.62
C THR A 407 -21.94 4.82 2.35
N ASP A 408 -20.61 4.80 2.52
CA ASP A 408 -19.67 4.68 1.41
C ASP A 408 -19.75 3.25 0.86
N PRO A 409 -20.25 3.04 -0.38
CA PRO A 409 -20.43 1.70 -0.93
C PRO A 409 -19.13 0.91 -1.01
N CYS A 410 -17.98 1.59 -1.18
CA CYS A 410 -16.67 0.94 -1.21
C CYS A 410 -16.30 0.39 0.17
N ILE A 411 -16.57 1.16 1.23
CA ILE A 411 -16.37 0.70 2.62
C ILE A 411 -17.29 -0.49 2.90
N GLU A 412 -18.58 -0.41 2.56
CA GLU A 412 -19.52 -1.49 2.84
C GLU A 412 -19.14 -2.79 2.12
N ARG A 413 -18.75 -2.70 0.84
CA ARG A 413 -18.26 -3.86 0.09
C ARG A 413 -16.97 -4.44 0.70
N ALA A 414 -16.03 -3.59 1.11
CA ALA A 414 -14.80 -4.03 1.78
C ALA A 414 -15.08 -4.78 3.08
N ILE A 415 -16.03 -4.29 3.88
CA ILE A 415 -16.42 -4.92 5.14
C ILE A 415 -17.13 -6.25 4.91
N LEU A 416 -18.01 -6.35 3.91
CA LEU A 416 -18.64 -7.61 3.53
C LEU A 416 -17.60 -8.67 3.13
N LEU A 417 -16.57 -8.29 2.36
CA LEU A 417 -15.47 -9.20 2.00
C LEU A 417 -14.62 -9.59 3.22
N ALA A 418 -14.28 -8.63 4.07
CA ALA A 418 -13.58 -8.89 5.32
C ALA A 418 -14.35 -9.86 6.23
N ASP A 419 -15.66 -9.68 6.37
CA ASP A 419 -16.51 -10.56 7.19
C ASP A 419 -16.58 -11.98 6.63
N ARG A 420 -16.63 -12.15 5.30
CA ARG A 420 -16.52 -13.48 4.67
C ARG A 420 -15.21 -14.18 5.02
N ILE A 421 -14.09 -13.45 4.99
CA ILE A 421 -12.78 -13.99 5.37
C ILE A 421 -12.77 -14.37 6.87
N ARG A 422 -13.33 -13.52 7.74
CA ARG A 422 -13.47 -13.82 9.19
C ARG A 422 -14.28 -15.10 9.42
N SER A 423 -15.42 -15.24 8.75
CA SER A 423 -16.26 -16.44 8.85
C SER A 423 -15.53 -17.68 8.35
N ALA A 424 -14.84 -17.61 7.21
CA ALA A 424 -14.06 -18.72 6.67
C ALA A 424 -12.94 -19.16 7.65
N ARG A 425 -12.26 -18.21 8.29
CA ARG A 425 -11.26 -18.49 9.32
C ARG A 425 -11.84 -19.18 10.54
N ALA A 426 -13.00 -18.71 11.03
CA ALA A 426 -13.66 -19.30 12.19
C ALA A 426 -14.16 -20.73 11.93
N SER A 427 -14.46 -21.07 10.68
CA SER A 427 -14.84 -22.43 10.28
C SER A 427 -13.67 -23.40 10.06
N ARG A 428 -12.41 -22.98 10.28
CA ARG A 428 -11.26 -23.88 10.19
C ARG A 428 -11.30 -24.87 11.37
N PRO A 429 -11.23 -26.19 11.11
CA PRO A 429 -11.15 -27.21 12.15
C PRO A 429 -9.84 -27.15 12.94
#